data_AF-A0A7G9TAX9-F1
#
_entry.id   AF-A0A7G9TAX9-F1
#
_cell.length_a   1.000
_cell.length_b   1.000
_cell.length_c   1.000
_cell.angle_alpha   90.00
_cell.angle_beta   90.00
_cell.angle_gamma   90.00
#
_symmetry.space_group_name_H-M   'P 1'
#
loop_
_entity.id
_entity.type
_entity.pdbx_description
1 polymer ?
#
loop_
_entity_poly.entity_id
_entity_poly.type
_entity_poly.pdbx_seq_one_letter_code
_entity_poly.pdbx_strand_id
1 'polypeptide(L)'
;MAHNVCHQFASTLNYWAGDYGINHFARSVVAAGGSVAVDLLAGTSRPPLAGEGALGVQQLASALPALLVKEGFETSLLDSAVANYRVRGPLPEPGGNVAYDCRVEFSTVGGRSYVIELSGLNAP
;
A
#
# COMPACT_ATOMS: atom_id res chain seq x y z
N MET A 1 9.71 14.69 2.48
CA MET A 1 9.09 14.26 3.74
C MET A 1 7.88 13.41 3.39
N ALA A 2 8.12 12.12 3.19
CA ALA A 2 7.15 11.09 2.80
C ALA A 2 6.46 11.28 1.43
N HIS A 3 6.94 12.19 0.58
CA HIS A 3 6.34 12.50 -0.73
C HIS A 3 6.31 11.31 -1.71
N ASN A 4 7.03 10.24 -1.38
CA ASN A 4 7.22 9.09 -2.26
C ASN A 4 6.73 7.77 -1.66
N VAL A 5 6.08 7.75 -0.49
CA VAL A 5 5.69 6.48 0.19
C VAL A 5 4.79 5.63 -0.71
N CYS A 6 3.84 6.22 -1.42
CA CYS A 6 2.97 5.48 -2.35
C CYS A 6 3.76 4.85 -3.51
N HIS A 7 4.74 5.57 -4.09
CA HIS A 7 5.62 5.02 -5.13
C HIS A 7 6.60 3.98 -4.58
N GLN A 8 7.07 4.14 -3.35
CA GLN A 8 7.92 3.17 -2.69
C GLN A 8 7.15 1.89 -2.40
N PHE A 9 5.90 1.98 -1.95
CA PHE A 9 5.00 0.83 -1.85
C PHE A 9 4.71 0.20 -3.22
N ALA A 10 4.52 1.00 -4.27
CA ALA A 10 4.42 0.48 -5.63
C ALA A 10 5.68 -0.29 -6.04
N SER A 11 6.86 0.23 -5.70
CA SER A 11 8.15 -0.45 -5.94
C SER A 11 8.30 -1.73 -5.11
N THR A 12 7.87 -1.73 -3.85
CA THR A 12 7.83 -2.92 -2.98
C THR A 12 6.93 -4.00 -3.58
N LEU A 13 5.76 -3.63 -4.10
CA LEU A 13 4.81 -4.54 -4.71
C LEU A 13 5.21 -4.99 -6.13
N ASN A 14 5.98 -4.17 -6.88
CA ASN A 14 6.46 -4.52 -8.22
C ASN A 14 7.65 -5.49 -8.23
N TYR A 15 8.42 -5.58 -7.14
CA TYR A 15 9.66 -6.37 -7.08
C TYR A 15 9.63 -7.47 -6.01
N TRP A 16 8.47 -8.07 -5.79
CA TRP A 16 8.35 -9.18 -4.86
C TRP A 16 8.67 -10.51 -5.56
N ALA A 17 9.75 -11.17 -5.12
CA ALA A 17 10.14 -12.54 -5.48
C ALA A 17 10.32 -12.83 -6.98
N GLY A 18 10.52 -11.79 -7.81
CA GLY A 18 10.68 -11.93 -9.26
C GLY A 18 9.35 -12.03 -10.03
N ASP A 19 8.22 -11.73 -9.37
CA ASP A 19 6.88 -11.69 -9.98
C ASP A 19 6.21 -10.32 -9.73
N TYR A 20 5.17 -10.01 -10.49
CA TYR A 20 4.38 -8.80 -10.34
C TYR A 20 3.46 -8.92 -9.11
N GLY A 21 4.01 -8.82 -7.90
CA GLY A 21 3.27 -8.86 -6.64
C GLY A 21 2.07 -7.90 -6.59
N ILE A 22 2.15 -6.77 -7.29
CA ILE A 22 1.05 -5.83 -7.46
C ILE A 22 -0.17 -6.46 -8.17
N ASN A 23 0.04 -7.37 -9.13
CA ASN A 23 -1.05 -8.06 -9.83
C ASN A 23 -1.79 -9.00 -8.88
N HIS A 24 -1.07 -9.74 -8.05
CA HIS A 24 -1.67 -10.63 -7.05
C HIS A 24 -2.41 -9.85 -5.97
N PHE A 25 -1.79 -8.78 -5.46
CA PHE A 25 -2.44 -7.88 -4.50
C PHE A 25 -3.71 -7.28 -5.09
N ALA A 26 -3.65 -6.73 -6.31
CA ALA A 26 -4.81 -6.15 -6.98
C ALA A 26 -5.93 -7.15 -7.23
N ARG A 27 -5.60 -8.39 -7.62
CA ARG A 27 -6.58 -9.49 -7.76
C ARG A 27 -7.32 -9.76 -6.46
N SER A 28 -6.59 -9.85 -5.35
CA SER A 28 -7.20 -10.04 -4.02
C SER A 28 -8.08 -8.86 -3.61
N VAL A 29 -7.64 -7.63 -3.90
CA VAL A 29 -8.44 -6.42 -3.61
C VAL A 29 -9.72 -6.38 -4.43
N VAL A 30 -9.66 -6.71 -5.72
CA VAL A 30 -10.85 -6.79 -6.59
C VAL A 30 -11.79 -7.89 -6.14
N ALA A 31 -11.28 -9.07 -5.79
CA ALA A 31 -12.08 -10.16 -5.22
C ALA A 31 -12.78 -9.75 -3.91
N ALA A 32 -12.19 -8.83 -3.14
CA ALA A 32 -12.75 -8.30 -1.91
C ALA A 32 -13.65 -7.06 -2.09
N GLY A 33 -13.97 -6.66 -3.33
CA GLY A 33 -14.88 -5.55 -3.62
C GLY A 33 -14.22 -4.31 -4.23
N GLY A 34 -12.95 -4.38 -4.61
CA GLY A 34 -12.25 -3.34 -5.38
C GLY A 34 -11.55 -2.27 -4.54
N SER A 35 -11.68 -2.32 -3.22
CA SER A 35 -10.96 -1.43 -2.30
C SER A 35 -10.56 -2.13 -1.02
N VAL A 36 -9.44 -1.72 -0.44
CA VAL A 36 -8.95 -2.23 0.85
C VAL A 36 -8.29 -1.12 1.66
N ALA A 37 -8.51 -1.12 2.97
CA ALA A 37 -7.74 -0.34 3.93
C ALA A 37 -6.73 -1.26 4.62
N VAL A 38 -5.45 -0.91 4.57
CA VAL A 38 -4.36 -1.66 5.18
C VAL A 38 -3.88 -0.90 6.41
N ASP A 39 -3.98 -1.50 7.58
CA ASP A 39 -3.32 -1.03 8.79
C ASP A 39 -1.85 -1.45 8.71
N LEU A 40 -0.98 -0.47 8.46
CA LEU A 40 0.44 -0.68 8.25
C LEU A 40 1.20 -0.94 9.55
N LEU A 41 0.65 -0.56 10.71
CA LEU A 41 1.27 -0.84 12.01
C LEU A 41 0.90 -2.26 12.48
N ALA A 42 -0.36 -2.66 12.28
CA ALA A 42 -0.83 -3.99 12.65
C ALA A 42 -0.53 -5.07 11.59
N GLY A 43 -0.24 -4.68 10.35
CA GLY A 43 -0.11 -5.61 9.23
C GLY A 43 -1.43 -6.32 8.92
N THR A 44 -2.56 -5.61 9.04
CA THR A 44 -3.89 -6.18 8.78
C THR A 44 -4.63 -5.39 7.71
N SER A 45 -5.73 -5.95 7.18
CA SER A 45 -6.53 -5.31 6.15
C SER A 45 -8.03 -5.41 6.41
N ARG A 46 -8.77 -4.45 5.86
CA ARG A 46 -10.23 -4.41 5.86
C ARG A 46 -10.75 -4.06 4.46
N PRO A 47 -11.53 -4.94 3.81
CA PRO A 47 -11.82 -6.32 4.24
C PRO A 47 -10.54 -7.17 4.34
N PRO A 48 -10.52 -8.26 5.14
CA PRO A 48 -9.37 -9.15 5.22
C PRO A 48 -9.07 -9.77 3.85
N LEU A 49 -7.83 -9.63 3.38
CA LEU A 49 -7.35 -10.32 2.19
C LEU A 49 -6.81 -11.72 2.57
N ALA A 50 -6.88 -12.66 1.63
CA ALA A 50 -6.34 -14.01 1.77
C ALA A 50 -5.23 -14.29 0.73
N GLY A 51 -4.46 -15.36 0.95
CA GLY A 51 -3.38 -15.80 0.06
C GLY A 51 -2.34 -14.70 -0.18
N GLU A 52 -1.97 -14.50 -1.44
CA GLU A 52 -0.99 -13.49 -1.87
C GLU A 52 -1.39 -12.06 -1.46
N GLY A 53 -2.69 -11.77 -1.34
CA GLY A 53 -3.16 -10.47 -0.85
C GLY A 53 -2.79 -10.22 0.60
N ALA A 54 -2.88 -11.25 1.46
CA ALA A 54 -2.47 -11.16 2.86
C ALA A 54 -0.95 -10.98 2.98
N LEU A 55 -0.18 -11.63 2.11
CA LEU A 55 1.27 -11.49 2.10
C LEU A 55 1.71 -10.11 1.59
N GLY A 56 1.03 -9.54 0.60
CA GLY A 56 1.21 -8.14 0.19
C GLY A 56 0.97 -7.16 1.35
N VAL A 57 -0.08 -7.38 2.15
CA VAL A 57 -0.35 -6.58 3.36
C VAL A 57 0.82 -6.64 4.35
N GLN A 58 1.36 -7.83 4.61
CA GLN A 58 2.51 -8.00 5.51
C GLN A 58 3.77 -7.31 4.99
N GLN A 59 3.99 -7.32 3.67
CA GLN A 59 5.13 -6.65 3.06
C GLN A 59 5.05 -5.13 3.12
N LEU A 60 3.86 -4.57 2.93
CA LEU A 60 3.65 -3.13 3.10
C LEU A 60 3.95 -2.69 4.54
N ALA A 61 3.45 -3.45 5.51
CA ALA A 61 3.71 -3.21 6.93
C ALA A 61 5.20 -3.33 7.29
N SER A 62 5.89 -4.35 6.78
CA SER A 62 7.33 -4.55 7.05
C SER A 62 8.24 -3.53 6.36
N ALA A 63 7.82 -2.98 5.22
CA ALA A 63 8.56 -1.96 4.51
C ALA A 63 8.44 -0.56 5.16
N LEU A 64 7.30 -0.27 5.80
CA LEU A 64 6.99 1.06 6.34
C LEU A 64 8.12 1.64 7.22
N PRO A 65 8.70 0.91 8.19
CA PRO A 65 9.74 1.49 9.04
C PRO A 65 10.99 1.94 8.28
N ALA A 66 11.46 1.13 7.33
CA ALA A 66 12.61 1.47 6.53
C ALA A 66 12.34 2.69 5.63
N LEU A 67 11.11 2.83 5.12
CA LEU A 67 10.73 3.98 4.29
C LEU A 67 10.66 5.29 5.09
N LEU A 68 10.09 5.25 6.29
CA LEU A 68 9.99 6.42 7.15
C LEU A 68 11.36 6.89 7.66
N VAL A 69 12.23 5.96 8.07
CA VAL A 69 13.60 6.29 8.50
C VAL A 69 14.40 6.96 7.39
N LYS A 70 14.27 6.52 6.14
CA LYS A 70 14.91 7.16 4.97
C LYS A 70 14.45 8.61 4.77
N GLU A 71 13.23 8.94 5.16
CA GLU A 71 12.67 10.29 5.10
C GLU A 71 12.95 11.11 6.38
N GLY A 72 13.76 10.58 7.30
CA GLY A 72 14.07 11.22 8.58
C GLY A 72 12.91 11.20 9.58
N PHE A 73 11.98 10.25 9.44
CA PHE A 73 10.80 10.11 10.30
C PHE A 73 10.90 8.87 11.19
N GLU A 74 10.86 9.06 12.51
CA GLU A 74 10.86 7.96 13.47
C GLU A 74 9.48 7.29 13.56
N THR A 75 9.42 5.97 13.38
CA THR A 75 8.17 5.21 13.40
C THR A 75 7.51 5.15 14.76
N SER A 76 8.29 5.27 15.84
CA SER A 76 7.80 5.37 17.23
C SER A 76 6.90 6.58 17.46
N LEU A 77 6.93 7.58 16.57
CA LEU A 77 6.09 8.77 16.64
C LEU A 77 4.69 8.54 16.05
N LEU A 78 4.48 7.42 15.33
CA LEU A 78 3.18 7.10 14.74
C LEU A 78 2.21 6.56 15.79
N ASP A 79 1.00 7.11 15.75
CA ASP A 79 -0.16 6.62 16.46
C ASP A 79 -1.03 5.73 15.53
N SER A 80 -1.16 6.12 14.26
CA SER A 80 -1.77 5.29 13.23
C SER A 80 -1.08 5.44 11.88
N ALA A 81 -1.16 4.39 11.06
CA ALA A 81 -0.72 4.40 9.67
C ALA A 81 -1.64 3.52 8.83
N VAL A 82 -2.42 4.12 7.94
CA VAL A 82 -3.39 3.40 7.09
C VAL A 82 -3.11 3.68 5.63
N ALA A 83 -2.97 2.63 4.83
CA ALA A 83 -2.91 2.72 3.37
C ALA A 83 -4.22 2.24 2.75
N ASN A 84 -4.93 3.14 2.08
CA ASN A 84 -6.15 2.85 1.35
C ASN A 84 -5.82 2.63 -0.13
N TYR A 85 -6.21 1.47 -0.66
CA TYR A 85 -6.06 1.13 -2.06
C TYR A 85 -7.43 1.00 -2.73
N ARG A 86 -7.53 1.50 -3.96
CA ARG A 86 -8.68 1.28 -4.84
C ARG A 86 -8.20 0.88 -6.22
N VAL A 87 -8.54 -0.32 -6.67
CA VAL A 87 -8.18 -0.80 -8.01
C VAL A 87 -9.16 -0.23 -9.04
N ARG A 88 -8.65 0.28 -10.17
CA ARG A 88 -9.43 0.88 -11.25
C ARG A 88 -9.49 -0.05 -12.47
N GLY A 89 -10.66 -0.09 -13.11
CA GLY A 89 -10.87 -0.79 -14.37
C GLY A 89 -10.85 -2.33 -14.24
N PRO A 90 -10.88 -3.05 -15.38
CA PRO A 90 -10.66 -4.49 -15.36
C PRO A 90 -9.24 -4.80 -14.90
N LEU A 91 -9.06 -5.89 -14.15
CA LEU A 91 -7.73 -6.39 -13.82
C LEU A 91 -6.95 -6.65 -15.12
N PRO A 92 -5.67 -6.23 -15.19
CA PRO A 92 -4.85 -6.53 -16.36
C PRO A 92 -4.63 -8.04 -16.52
N GLU A 93 -4.27 -8.46 -17.74
CA GLU A 93 -3.69 -9.79 -17.94
C GLU A 93 -2.45 -9.97 -17.05
N PRO A 94 -2.09 -11.21 -16.66
CA PRO A 94 -0.87 -11.46 -15.90
C PRO A 94 0.35 -10.78 -16.56
N GLY A 95 1.06 -9.95 -15.80
CA GLY A 95 2.20 -9.17 -16.28
C GLY A 95 1.87 -7.79 -16.87
N GLY A 96 0.58 -7.42 -16.94
CA GLY A 96 0.15 -6.07 -17.30
C GLY A 96 0.18 -5.09 -16.13
N ASN A 97 -0.05 -3.80 -16.44
CA ASN A 97 -0.06 -2.73 -15.45
C ASN A 97 -1.42 -2.64 -14.73
N VAL A 98 -1.39 -2.68 -13.40
CA VAL A 98 -2.57 -2.38 -12.57
C VAL A 98 -2.71 -0.88 -12.43
N ALA A 99 -3.88 -0.35 -12.78
CA ALA A 99 -4.29 1.00 -12.42
C ALA A 99 -4.93 0.99 -11.03
N TYR A 100 -4.44 1.81 -10.11
CA TYR A 100 -5.01 1.95 -8.77
C TYR A 100 -4.78 3.34 -8.20
N ASP A 101 -5.61 3.70 -7.22
CA ASP A 101 -5.38 4.82 -6.32
C ASP A 101 -4.81 4.32 -5.01
N CYS A 102 -3.87 5.07 -4.45
CA CYS A 102 -3.29 4.82 -3.13
C CYS A 102 -3.34 6.11 -2.30
N ARG A 103 -3.87 6.02 -1.08
CA ARG A 103 -3.90 7.10 -0.11
C ARG A 103 -3.36 6.59 1.21
N VAL A 104 -2.23 7.13 1.64
CA VAL A 104 -1.60 6.78 2.92
C VAL A 104 -1.81 7.92 3.91
N GLU A 105 -2.33 7.57 5.08
CA GLU A 105 -2.64 8.48 6.16
C GLU A 105 -1.85 8.08 7.40
N PHE A 106 -1.15 9.06 7.98
CA PHE A 106 -0.41 8.91 9.22
C PHE A 106 -0.98 9.85 10.27
N SER A 107 -1.18 9.38 11.50
CA SER A 107 -1.31 10.23 12.68
C SER A 107 -0.11 10.03 13.59
N THR A 108 0.30 11.09 14.28
CA THR A 108 1.35 11.00 15.31
C THR A 108 0.77 11.05 16.70
N VAL A 109 1.52 10.52 17.66
CA VAL A 109 1.18 10.60 19.09
C VAL A 109 1.01 12.06 19.57
N GLY A 110 1.70 13.00 18.90
CA GLY A 110 1.58 14.45 19.14
C GLY A 110 0.38 15.12 18.47
N GLY A 111 -0.54 14.37 17.86
CA GLY A 111 -1.78 14.88 17.26
C GLY A 111 -1.62 15.50 15.86
N ARG A 112 -0.48 15.30 15.17
CA ARG A 112 -0.32 15.74 13.78
C ARG A 112 -0.81 14.65 12.83
N SER A 113 -1.43 15.06 11.73
CA SER A 113 -1.86 14.15 10.66
C SER A 113 -1.18 14.50 9.35
N TYR A 114 -0.76 13.48 8.61
CA TYR A 114 -0.15 13.60 7.29
C TYR A 114 -0.91 12.71 6.32
N VAL A 115 -1.18 13.23 5.12
CA VAL A 115 -1.87 12.51 4.06
C VAL A 115 -1.02 12.57 2.80
N ILE A 116 -0.80 11.41 2.18
CA ILE A 116 -0.08 11.26 0.92
C ILE A 116 -1.00 10.54 -0.04
N GLU A 117 -1.25 11.14 -1.19
CA GLU A 117 -2.17 10.61 -2.20
C GLU A 117 -1.44 10.42 -3.51
N LEU A 118 -1.72 9.28 -4.14
CA LEU A 118 -1.28 8.94 -5.47
C LEU A 118 -2.48 8.42 -6.26
N SER A 119 -2.96 9.24 -7.19
CA SER A 119 -4.05 8.89 -8.09
C SER A 119 -3.53 8.56 -9.48
N GLY A 120 -4.03 7.48 -10.09
CA GLY A 120 -3.73 7.17 -11.49
C GLY A 120 -2.31 6.68 -11.77
N LEU A 121 -1.68 5.97 -10.84
CA LEU A 121 -0.41 5.28 -11.14
C LEU A 121 -0.66 4.29 -12.29
N ASN A 122 0.13 4.40 -13.37
CA ASN A 122 -0.02 3.64 -14.63
C ASN A 122 -1.31 3.89 -15.42
N ALA A 123 -2.01 5.02 -15.20
CA ALA A 123 -3.01 5.48 -16.16
C ALA A 123 -2.32 5.89 -17.48
N PRO A 124 -2.87 5.55 -18.66
CA PRO A 124 -2.35 6.02 -19.95
C PRO A 124 -2.43 7.55 -20.09
#